data_AF-A0A8B6CIE8-F1
#
_entry.id   AF-A0A8B6CIE8-F1
#
_cell.length_a   1.000
_cell.length_b   1.000
_cell.length_c   1.000
_cell.angle_alpha   90.00
_cell.angle_beta   90.00
_cell.angle_gamma   90.00
#
_symmetry.space_group_name_H-M   'P 1'
#
loop_
_entity.id
_entity.type
_entity.pdbx_description
1 polymer ?
#
loop_
_entity_poly.entity_id
_entity_poly.type
_entity_poly.pdbx_seq_one_letter_code
_entity_poly.pdbx_strand_id
1 'polypeptide(L)'
;MEDELITLNIGGTVFKTCRSKLLKYPNSKLGSLTPASEHYLPSSKEYFFDRNPELFNVVLDYYRYDRQQLHIPNYICGSVLLQEFEFWGLPLVNIAECCFHIYTKHEDEEAIQQNLFTRHSETQIYSNLTNSFRKQLWLVLDQPNYSRIAQFVNDL
;
A
#
# COMPACT_ATOMS: atom_id res chain seq x y z
N MET A 1 28.82 -9.79 24.83
CA MET A 1 27.44 -10.26 25.02
C MET A 1 26.96 -10.74 23.67
N GLU A 2 26.52 -11.99 23.58
CA GLU A 2 25.88 -12.49 22.36
C GLU A 2 24.57 -11.72 22.14
N ASP A 3 24.29 -11.41 20.88
CA ASP A 3 23.09 -10.70 20.48
C ASP A 3 21.89 -11.64 20.61
N GLU A 4 20.86 -11.24 21.37
CA GLU A 4 19.67 -12.05 21.62
C GLU A 4 18.92 -12.31 20.32
N LEU A 5 18.70 -13.57 19.96
CA LEU A 5 17.88 -13.94 18.82
C LEU A 5 16.40 -13.89 19.18
N ILE A 6 15.62 -13.18 18.36
CA ILE A 6 14.15 -13.15 18.43
C ILE A 6 13.58 -14.05 17.33
N THR A 7 12.52 -14.77 17.68
CA THR A 7 11.75 -15.61 16.75
C THR A 7 10.47 -14.88 16.34
N LEU A 8 10.28 -14.69 15.03
CA LEU A 8 9.11 -14.06 14.43
C LEU A 8 8.42 -15.10 13.55
N ASN A 9 7.18 -15.43 13.86
CA ASN A 9 6.36 -16.35 13.08
C ASN A 9 5.36 -15.54 12.25
N ILE A 10 5.54 -15.53 10.93
CA ILE A 10 4.77 -14.72 9.99
C ILE A 10 3.95 -15.65 9.12
N GLY A 11 2.63 -15.71 9.34
CA GLY A 11 1.72 -16.58 8.59
C GLY A 11 2.10 -18.06 8.64
N GLY A 12 2.77 -18.51 9.71
CA GLY A 12 3.29 -19.88 9.87
C GLY A 12 4.74 -20.08 9.43
N THR A 13 5.38 -19.09 8.80
CA THR A 13 6.80 -19.15 8.42
C THR A 13 7.65 -18.50 9.50
N VAL A 14 8.66 -19.24 9.99
CA VAL A 14 9.51 -18.77 11.09
C VAL A 14 10.75 -18.05 10.57
N PHE A 15 10.89 -16.80 10.99
CA PHE A 15 12.05 -15.95 10.81
C PHE A 15 12.80 -15.80 12.12
N LYS A 16 14.13 -15.74 12.05
CA LYS A 16 14.99 -15.43 13.20
C LYS A 16 15.87 -14.24 12.87
N THR A 17 15.99 -13.34 13.82
CA THR A 17 16.84 -12.15 13.67
C THR A 17 17.37 -11.70 15.03
N CYS A 18 18.42 -10.89 15.01
CA CYS A 18 18.98 -10.30 16.21
C CYS A 18 18.10 -9.17 16.75
N ARG A 19 17.92 -9.12 18.07
CA ARG A 19 17.21 -8.04 18.74
C ARG A 19 17.86 -6.68 18.48
N SER A 20 19.20 -6.62 18.44
CA SER A 20 19.92 -5.37 18.15
C SER A 20 19.54 -4.75 16.80
N LYS A 21 19.24 -5.57 15.79
CA LYS A 21 18.85 -5.11 14.44
C LYS A 21 17.48 -4.43 14.47
N LEU A 22 16.53 -4.98 15.23
CA LEU A 22 15.19 -4.42 15.38
C LEU A 22 15.22 -3.10 16.17
N LEU A 23 16.05 -3.05 17.22
CA LEU A 23 16.21 -1.87 18.09
C LEU A 23 16.82 -0.64 17.38
N LYS A 24 17.39 -0.80 16.18
CA LYS A 24 17.77 0.34 15.33
C LYS A 24 16.59 1.25 14.97
N TYR A 25 15.37 0.71 14.98
CA TYR A 25 14.13 1.41 14.64
C TYR A 25 13.07 1.23 15.72
N PRO A 26 13.26 1.84 16.91
CA PRO A 26 12.38 1.61 18.07
C PRO A 26 10.94 2.05 17.83
N ASN A 27 10.71 2.99 16.91
CA ASN A 27 9.37 3.49 16.56
C ASN A 27 8.61 2.56 15.60
N SER A 28 9.26 1.55 15.05
CA SER A 28 8.61 0.56 14.19
C SER A 28 7.92 -0.53 15.02
N LYS A 29 7.01 -1.28 14.42
CA LYS A 29 6.30 -2.39 15.10
C LYS A 29 7.26 -3.45 15.63
N LEU A 30 8.28 -3.82 14.84
CA LEU A 30 9.27 -4.82 15.29
C LEU A 30 10.28 -4.26 16.31
N GLY A 31 10.64 -2.99 16.21
CA GLY A 31 11.58 -2.37 17.15
C GLY A 31 10.97 -2.09 18.54
N SER A 32 9.65 -2.03 18.63
CA SER A 32 8.90 -1.85 19.89
C SER A 32 8.45 -3.17 20.55
N LEU A 33 8.88 -4.32 20.01
CA LEU A 33 8.50 -5.62 20.55
C LEU A 33 9.02 -5.85 21.97
N THR A 34 8.11 -6.30 22.83
CA THR A 34 8.38 -6.73 24.19
C THR A 34 7.60 -8.01 24.50
N PRO A 35 7.99 -8.77 25.54
CA PRO A 35 7.19 -9.92 25.97
C PRO A 35 5.76 -9.58 26.42
N ALA A 36 5.43 -8.29 26.62
CA ALA A 36 4.08 -7.82 26.91
C ALA A 36 3.28 -7.45 25.64
N SER A 37 3.89 -7.49 24.46
CA SER A 37 3.20 -7.24 23.19
C SER A 37 2.14 -8.32 22.95
N GLU A 38 0.99 -7.91 22.42
CA GLU A 38 -0.17 -8.79 22.15
C GLU A 38 0.16 -10.00 21.26
N HIS A 39 1.15 -9.84 20.39
CA HIS A 39 1.58 -10.86 19.43
C HIS A 39 2.53 -11.91 20.03
N TYR A 40 3.01 -11.71 21.27
CA TYR A 40 3.94 -12.63 21.91
C TYR A 40 3.21 -13.88 22.43
N LEU A 41 3.69 -15.06 22.03
CA LEU A 41 3.19 -16.36 22.46
C LEU A 41 4.17 -16.95 23.50
N PRO A 42 3.82 -16.95 24.80
CA PRO A 42 4.75 -17.41 25.85
C PRO A 42 5.09 -18.90 25.77
N SER A 43 4.19 -19.73 25.22
CA SER A 43 4.35 -21.17 25.10
C SER A 43 5.47 -21.56 24.13
N SER A 44 5.56 -20.87 22.98
CA SER A 44 6.58 -21.09 21.95
C SER A 44 7.73 -20.07 22.00
N LYS A 45 7.62 -19.02 22.83
CA LYS A 45 8.59 -17.91 22.92
C LYS A 45 8.83 -17.22 21.57
N GLU A 46 7.75 -16.98 20.83
CA GLU A 46 7.80 -16.33 19.52
C GLU A 46 6.75 -15.22 19.42
N TYR A 47 6.92 -14.33 18.44
CA TYR A 47 5.90 -13.35 18.08
C TYR A 47 5.17 -13.82 16.83
N PHE A 48 3.85 -13.96 16.91
CA PHE A 48 3.03 -14.41 15.78
C PHE A 48 2.30 -13.24 15.11
N PHE A 49 2.42 -13.16 13.80
CA PHE A 49 1.71 -12.21 12.95
C PHE A 49 1.04 -12.94 11.80
N ASP A 50 -0.26 -12.77 11.65
CA ASP A 50 -1.03 -13.32 10.52
C ASP A 50 -0.88 -12.43 9.28
N ARG A 51 0.33 -12.43 8.70
CA ARG A 51 0.74 -11.62 7.54
C ARG A 51 1.44 -12.48 6.49
N ASN A 52 1.63 -11.93 5.30
CA ASN A 52 2.26 -12.65 4.20
C ASN A 52 3.78 -12.80 4.42
N PRO A 53 4.33 -14.03 4.59
CA PRO A 53 5.75 -14.24 4.82
C PRO A 53 6.64 -13.89 3.63
N GLU A 54 6.12 -13.94 2.39
CA GLU A 54 6.89 -13.58 1.19
C GLU A 54 7.27 -12.10 1.21
N LEU A 55 6.29 -11.24 1.49
CA LEU A 55 6.47 -9.79 1.57
C LEU A 55 7.32 -9.40 2.78
N PHE A 56 7.24 -10.17 3.86
CA PHE A 56 8.00 -9.93 5.08
C PHE A 56 9.52 -9.98 4.87
N ASN A 57 10.02 -10.66 3.84
CA ASN A 57 11.45 -10.63 3.52
C ASN A 57 11.94 -9.20 3.30
N VAL A 58 11.18 -8.39 2.55
CA VAL A 58 11.52 -6.99 2.26
C VAL A 58 11.50 -6.15 3.54
N VAL A 59 10.51 -6.39 4.40
CA VAL A 59 10.37 -5.74 5.71
C VAL A 59 11.57 -6.06 6.60
N LEU A 60 11.97 -7.33 6.66
CA LEU A 60 13.09 -7.75 7.51
C LEU A 60 14.44 -7.25 6.97
N ASP A 61 14.59 -7.17 5.65
CA ASP A 61 15.80 -6.64 5.00
C ASP A 61 16.08 -5.18 5.35
N TYR A 62 15.02 -4.38 5.57
CA TYR A 62 15.14 -3.00 6.07
C TYR A 62 15.94 -2.91 7.39
N TYR A 63 15.77 -3.90 8.29
CA TYR A 63 16.50 -3.95 9.57
C TYR A 63 17.89 -4.58 9.45
N ARG A 64 18.10 -5.45 8.45
CA ARG A 64 19.37 -6.18 8.27
C ARG A 64 20.47 -5.27 7.76
N TYR A 65 20.16 -4.46 6.76
CA TYR A 65 21.12 -3.61 6.06
C TYR A 65 21.32 -2.27 6.75
N ASP A 66 22.53 -1.72 6.63
CA ASP A 66 22.91 -0.49 7.31
C ASP A 66 22.52 0.80 6.57
N ARG A 67 21.96 0.70 5.36
CA ARG A 67 21.51 1.86 4.56
C ARG A 67 20.03 2.20 4.71
N GLN A 68 19.24 1.26 5.24
CA GLN A 68 17.83 1.40 5.62
C GLN A 68 16.97 2.03 4.52
N GLN A 69 17.10 1.37 3.38
CA GLN A 69 16.37 1.65 2.17
C GLN A 69 15.31 0.58 1.97
N LEU A 70 14.08 1.00 1.71
CA LEU A 70 12.99 0.11 1.32
C LEU A 70 13.10 -0.13 -0.19
N HIS A 71 13.41 -1.36 -0.55
CA HIS A 71 13.41 -1.79 -1.94
C HIS A 71 12.12 -2.52 -2.28
N ILE A 72 11.52 -2.17 -3.41
CA ILE A 72 10.28 -2.77 -3.89
C ILE A 72 10.62 -3.73 -5.04
N PRO A 73 10.39 -5.04 -4.90
CA PRO A 73 10.63 -5.99 -5.99
C PRO A 73 9.63 -5.79 -7.14
N ASN A 74 10.12 -5.84 -8.38
CA ASN A 74 9.32 -5.56 -9.58
C ASN A 74 8.15 -6.53 -9.85
N TYR A 75 8.18 -7.72 -9.24
CA TYR A 75 7.16 -8.75 -9.42
C TYR A 75 6.03 -8.67 -8.37
N ILE A 76 6.16 -7.80 -7.38
CA ILE A 76 5.16 -7.58 -6.33
C ILE A 76 4.36 -6.33 -6.66
N CYS A 77 3.05 -6.38 -6.43
CA CYS A 77 2.19 -5.20 -6.55
C CYS A 77 2.57 -4.16 -5.48
N GLY A 78 2.90 -2.94 -5.92
CA GLY A 78 3.34 -1.85 -5.05
C GLY A 78 2.34 -1.56 -3.92
N SER A 79 1.03 -1.54 -4.22
CA SER A 79 -0.02 -1.26 -3.21
C SER A 79 0.03 -2.23 -2.03
N VAL A 80 0.15 -3.52 -2.32
CA VAL A 80 0.17 -4.57 -1.29
C VAL A 80 1.41 -4.44 -0.42
N LEU A 81 2.57 -4.13 -1.01
CA LEU A 81 3.80 -3.96 -0.25
C LEU A 81 3.80 -2.65 0.58
N LEU A 82 3.20 -1.57 0.07
CA LEU A 82 3.06 -0.32 0.82
C LEU A 82 2.16 -0.51 2.05
N GLN A 83 1.07 -1.30 1.93
CA GLN A 83 0.25 -1.68 3.08
C GLN A 83 1.04 -2.50 4.11
N GLU A 84 1.97 -3.36 3.68
CA GLU A 84 2.88 -4.02 4.61
C GLU A 84 3.79 -2.99 5.31
N PHE A 85 4.41 -2.06 4.57
CA PHE A 85 5.27 -1.04 5.19
C PHE A 85 4.52 -0.20 6.22
N GLU A 86 3.29 0.19 5.93
CA GLU A 86 2.42 0.88 6.89
C GLU A 86 2.15 -0.01 8.13
N PHE A 87 1.76 -1.27 7.92
CA PHE A 87 1.50 -2.21 9.02
C PHE A 87 2.73 -2.38 9.94
N TRP A 88 3.92 -2.49 9.37
CA TRP A 88 5.17 -2.66 10.11
C TRP A 88 5.71 -1.35 10.70
N GLY A 89 5.11 -0.21 10.36
CA GLY A 89 5.54 1.12 10.80
C GLY A 89 6.86 1.55 10.16
N LEU A 90 7.05 1.22 8.88
CA LEU A 90 8.23 1.61 8.10
C LEU A 90 7.92 2.87 7.27
N PRO A 91 8.75 3.92 7.38
CA PRO A 91 8.47 5.20 6.73
C PRO A 91 8.71 5.14 5.22
N LEU A 92 7.71 5.52 4.42
CA LEU A 92 7.81 5.51 2.95
C LEU A 92 8.88 6.46 2.39
N VAL A 93 9.27 7.49 3.15
CA VAL A 93 10.41 8.38 2.80
C VAL A 93 11.74 7.63 2.69
N ASN A 94 11.83 6.43 3.26
CA ASN A 94 13.00 5.57 3.15
C ASN A 94 12.98 4.66 1.90
N ILE A 95 12.02 4.78 0.99
CA ILE A 95 12.05 4.06 -0.29
C ILE A 95 13.34 4.44 -1.05
N ALA A 96 14.02 3.43 -1.57
CA ALA A 96 15.23 3.61 -2.34
C ALA A 96 14.93 4.35 -3.65
N GLU A 97 15.85 5.21 -4.09
CA GLU A 97 15.72 5.95 -5.36
C GLU A 97 15.48 5.02 -6.55
N CYS A 98 16.11 3.84 -6.59
CA CYS A 98 15.91 2.86 -7.66
C CYS A 98 14.49 2.25 -7.70
N CYS A 99 13.70 2.44 -6.64
CA CYS A 99 12.34 1.92 -6.52
C CYS A 99 11.26 3.02 -6.64
N PHE A 100 11.65 4.30 -6.79
CA PHE A 100 10.69 5.40 -6.88
C PHE A 100 9.70 5.24 -8.03
N HIS A 101 10.13 4.78 -9.21
CA HIS A 101 9.21 4.57 -10.33
C HIS A 101 8.05 3.61 -9.99
N ILE A 102 8.31 2.57 -9.18
CA ILE A 102 7.29 1.60 -8.78
C ILE A 102 6.32 2.24 -7.78
N TYR A 103 6.86 3.04 -6.85
CA TYR A 103 6.08 3.80 -5.88
C TYR A 103 5.20 4.86 -6.55
N THR A 104 5.73 5.68 -7.47
CA THR A 104 4.97 6.74 -8.13
C THR A 104 3.91 6.17 -9.07
N LYS A 105 4.21 5.08 -9.77
CA LYS A 105 3.24 4.40 -10.62
C LYS A 105 2.02 3.96 -9.81
N HIS A 106 2.22 3.53 -8.56
CA HIS A 106 1.13 3.22 -7.66
C HIS A 106 0.31 4.46 -7.28
N GLU A 107 0.94 5.58 -6.89
CA GLU A 107 0.22 6.82 -6.58
C GLU A 107 -0.63 7.30 -7.77
N ASP A 108 -0.09 7.22 -8.98
CA ASP A 108 -0.80 7.56 -10.21
C ASP A 108 -2.01 6.62 -10.45
N GLU A 109 -1.81 5.31 -10.26
CA GLU A 109 -2.89 4.30 -10.40
C GLU A 109 -4.00 4.52 -9.35
N GLU A 110 -3.66 4.81 -8.10
CA GLU A 110 -4.64 5.14 -7.05
C GLU A 110 -5.41 6.42 -7.38
N ALA A 111 -4.72 7.47 -7.84
CA ALA A 111 -5.36 8.71 -8.27
C ALA A 111 -6.33 8.46 -9.44
N ILE A 112 -5.93 7.62 -10.42
CA ILE A 112 -6.81 7.23 -11.53
C ILE A 112 -8.02 6.47 -11.01
N GLN A 113 -7.85 5.50 -10.10
CA GLN A 113 -8.97 4.73 -9.54
C GLN A 113 -9.95 5.61 -8.75
N GLN A 114 -9.45 6.55 -7.95
CA GLN A 114 -10.29 7.50 -7.21
C GLN A 114 -11.06 8.42 -8.16
N ASN A 115 -10.41 8.90 -9.23
CA ASN A 115 -11.07 9.68 -10.26
C ASN A 115 -12.15 8.87 -11.00
N LEU A 116 -11.89 7.60 -11.32
CA LEU A 116 -12.86 6.70 -11.94
C LEU A 116 -14.05 6.43 -11.01
N PHE A 117 -13.81 6.19 -9.72
CA PHE A 117 -14.87 6.02 -8.72
C PHE A 117 -15.74 7.27 -8.57
N THR A 118 -15.12 8.45 -8.55
CA THR A 118 -15.82 9.74 -8.52
C THR A 118 -16.70 9.92 -9.76
N ARG A 119 -16.16 9.66 -10.96
CA ARG A 119 -16.96 9.68 -12.20
C ARG A 119 -18.09 8.66 -12.18
N HIS A 120 -17.86 7.47 -11.64
CA HIS A 120 -18.89 6.43 -11.56
C HIS A 120 -20.03 6.79 -10.59
N SER A 121 -19.71 7.45 -9.47
CA SER A 121 -20.70 7.94 -8.52
C SER A 121 -21.48 9.15 -9.08
N GLU A 122 -20.81 10.08 -9.76
CA GLU A 122 -21.47 11.18 -10.47
C GLU A 122 -22.42 10.66 -11.56
N THR A 123 -21.95 9.76 -12.42
CA THR A 123 -22.81 9.14 -13.46
C THR A 123 -23.99 8.37 -12.86
N GLN A 124 -23.82 7.68 -11.72
CA GLN A 124 -24.94 7.05 -11.00
C GLN A 124 -25.93 8.09 -10.45
N ILE A 125 -25.47 9.20 -9.86
CA ILE A 125 -26.32 10.30 -9.40
C ILE A 125 -27.15 10.87 -10.57
N TYR A 126 -26.52 11.14 -11.73
CA TYR A 126 -27.23 11.62 -12.92
C TYR A 126 -28.13 10.55 -13.57
N SER A 127 -27.81 9.27 -13.42
CA SER A 127 -28.66 8.18 -13.90
C SER A 127 -29.98 8.09 -13.13
N ASN A 128 -29.95 8.39 -11.83
CA ASN A 128 -31.09 8.41 -10.92
C ASN A 128 -31.92 9.70 -11.02
N LEU A 129 -31.39 10.78 -11.61
CA LEU A 129 -32.20 11.94 -12.02
C LEU A 129 -33.04 11.59 -13.26
N THR A 130 -34.34 11.36 -13.08
CA THR A 130 -35.28 11.06 -14.17
C THR A 130 -35.41 12.24 -15.14
N ASN A 131 -35.20 12.00 -16.44
CA ASN A 131 -35.49 12.84 -17.62
C ASN A 131 -35.29 14.37 -17.49
N SER A 132 -34.29 14.82 -16.73
CA SER A 132 -33.99 16.26 -16.64
C SER A 132 -33.15 16.71 -17.83
N PHE A 133 -33.47 17.88 -18.39
CA PHE A 133 -32.67 18.61 -19.39
C PHE A 133 -31.16 18.65 -19.06
N ARG A 134 -30.81 18.63 -17.76
CA ARG A 134 -29.42 18.55 -17.28
C ARG A 134 -28.70 17.25 -17.68
N LYS A 135 -29.41 16.11 -17.74
CA LYS A 135 -28.84 14.82 -18.18
C LYS A 135 -28.50 14.85 -19.66
N GLN A 136 -29.36 15.47 -20.48
CA GLN A 136 -29.09 15.67 -21.90
C GLN A 136 -27.89 16.61 -22.12
N LEU A 137 -27.82 17.70 -21.35
CA LEU A 137 -26.70 18.63 -21.43
C LEU A 137 -25.37 17.97 -21.04
N TRP A 138 -25.35 17.18 -19.96
CA TRP A 138 -24.17 16.44 -19.53
C TRP A 138 -23.70 15.42 -20.58
N LEU A 139 -24.62 14.64 -21.16
CA LEU A 139 -24.28 13.68 -22.23
C LEU A 139 -23.76 14.35 -23.50
N VAL A 140 -24.23 15.55 -23.83
CA VAL A 140 -23.75 16.34 -24.97
C VAL A 140 -22.33 16.87 -24.76
N LEU A 141 -21.95 17.17 -23.51
CA LEU A 141 -20.61 17.65 -23.17
C LEU A 141 -19.60 16.51 -22.97
N ASP A 142 -20.01 15.39 -22.38
CA ASP A 142 -19.11 14.29 -22.01
C ASP A 142 -18.89 13.28 -23.16
N GLN A 143 -19.86 13.14 -24.08
CA GLN A 143 -19.78 12.20 -25.19
C GLN A 143 -19.95 12.90 -26.56
N PRO A 144 -18.85 13.18 -27.28
CA PRO A 144 -18.91 13.90 -28.56
C PRO A 144 -19.79 13.20 -29.61
N ASN A 145 -19.96 11.88 -29.54
CA ASN A 145 -20.74 11.11 -30.50
C ASN A 145 -22.20 10.85 -30.08
N TYR A 146 -22.66 11.42 -28.97
CA TYR A 146 -24.02 11.17 -28.46
C TYR A 146 -25.11 11.79 -29.35
N SER A 147 -24.81 12.89 -30.04
CA SER A 147 -25.71 13.51 -31.02
C SER A 147 -24.96 14.44 -31.97
N ARG A 148 -25.61 14.86 -33.07
CA ARG A 148 -25.05 15.86 -34.00
C ARG A 148 -24.76 17.21 -33.34
N ILE A 149 -25.50 17.56 -32.27
CA ILE A 149 -25.25 18.78 -31.48
C ILE A 149 -23.99 18.61 -30.62
N ALA A 150 -23.77 17.42 -30.07
CA ALA A 150 -22.56 17.10 -29.30
C ALA A 150 -21.29 17.15 -30.15
N GLN A 151 -21.38 16.74 -31.42
CA GLN A 151 -20.29 16.87 -32.39
C GLN A 151 -20.00 18.35 -32.67
N PHE A 152 -21.04 19.13 -32.99
CA PHE A 152 -20.90 20.56 -33.29
C PHE A 152 -20.32 21.39 -32.13
N VAL A 153 -20.71 21.10 -30.88
CA VAL A 153 -20.23 21.84 -29.70
C VAL A 153 -18.77 21.52 -29.37
N ASN A 154 -18.29 20.30 -29.66
CA ASN A 154 -16.88 19.93 -29.46
C ASN A 154 -15.95 20.42 -30.59
N ASP A 155 -16.52 20.83 -31.73
CA ASP A 155 -15.79 21.35 -32.90
C ASP A 155 -15.64 22.90 -32.89
N LEU A 156 -16.11 23.58 -31.84
CA LEU A 156 -15.98 25.03 -31.60
C LEU A 156 -14.84 25.34 -30.62
#